data_AF-A0A934C2L4-F1
#
_entry.id   AF-A0A934C2L4-F1
#
_cell.length_a   1.000
_cell.length_b   1.000
_cell.length_c   1.000
_cell.angle_alpha   90.00
_cell.angle_beta   90.00
_cell.angle_gamma   90.00
#
_symmetry.space_group_name_H-M   'P 1'
#
loop_
_entity.id
_entity.type
_entity.pdbx_description
1 polymer ?
#
loop_
_entity_poly.entity_id
_entity_poly.type
_entity_poly.pdbx_seq_one_letter_code
_entity_poly.pdbx_strand_id
1 'polypeptide(L)'
;MELPAETIELLRDEALAARCREVIADQLSVLGRQMEDIQATRSPFPMFARKEAKEQFARSVRTTEQETVAVRQLQLQVQQIEAHLLPQLRHALESYLRQASPDFLQIQRGIDAVDRWSQRLGQLSDSLLAFARDVREVRQAEAGISRVRAIASVREVAQRIEAEELGLAKLARDVEFVLQNSTSGVRLPDLPELRRCAWVQRLAVLPPETTGPECTQVETETRRFLTDGLAAATGCAQSCREVCRTVSDCYLEHYWAQLRVFARENYATDFALERDLARLSARYVDAEIIRAQGQLTANPFIDHR
;
A
#
# COMPACT_ATOMS: atom_id res chain seq x y z
N MET A 1 -13.30 2.05 -22.92
CA MET A 1 -12.29 3.13 -22.90
C MET A 1 -10.99 2.48 -23.37
N GLU A 2 -10.27 3.07 -24.31
CA GLU A 2 -9.00 2.51 -24.79
C GLU A 2 -7.86 2.88 -23.83
N LEU A 3 -6.81 2.04 -23.76
CA LEU A 3 -5.64 2.33 -22.94
C LEU A 3 -4.93 3.59 -23.48
N PRO A 4 -4.46 4.50 -22.62
CA PRO A 4 -3.67 5.64 -23.05
C PRO A 4 -2.42 5.21 -23.82
N ALA A 5 -2.04 5.95 -24.86
CA ALA A 5 -0.87 5.64 -25.68
C ALA A 5 0.42 5.52 -24.84
N GLU A 6 0.57 6.36 -23.82
CA GLU A 6 1.69 6.31 -22.88
C GLU A 6 1.73 4.99 -22.10
N THR A 7 0.58 4.51 -21.61
CA THR A 7 0.46 3.21 -20.93
C THR A 7 0.78 2.04 -21.88
N ILE A 8 0.39 2.14 -23.16
CA ILE A 8 0.72 1.15 -24.17
C ILE A 8 2.24 1.11 -24.42
N GLU A 9 2.90 2.26 -24.50
CA GLU A 9 4.37 2.30 -24.63
C GLU A 9 5.06 1.70 -23.40
N LEU A 10 4.57 1.95 -22.19
CA LEU A 10 5.10 1.32 -20.97
C LEU A 10 4.90 -0.22 -20.98
N LEU A 11 3.75 -0.71 -21.44
CA LEU A 11 3.49 -2.15 -21.59
C LEU A 11 4.39 -2.80 -22.65
N ARG A 12 4.68 -2.09 -23.74
CA ARG A 12 5.65 -2.54 -24.76
C ARG A 12 7.05 -2.63 -24.15
N ASP A 13 7.48 -1.60 -23.44
CA ASP A 13 8.79 -1.59 -22.78
C ASP A 13 8.90 -2.73 -21.75
N GLU A 14 7.82 -3.03 -21.03
CA GLU A 14 7.77 -4.16 -20.08
C GLU A 14 7.90 -5.51 -20.81
N ALA A 15 7.17 -5.68 -21.92
CA ALA A 15 7.27 -6.89 -22.72
C ALA A 15 8.70 -7.10 -23.26
N LEU A 16 9.35 -6.04 -23.73
CA LEU A 16 10.74 -6.07 -24.20
C LEU A 16 11.72 -6.37 -23.05
N ALA A 17 11.57 -5.72 -21.89
CA ALA A 17 12.40 -5.99 -20.71
C ALA A 17 12.27 -7.44 -20.23
N ALA A 18 11.04 -7.97 -20.21
CA ALA A 18 10.78 -9.37 -19.89
C ALA A 18 11.47 -10.32 -20.88
N ARG A 19 11.46 -9.98 -22.18
CA ARG A 19 12.14 -10.77 -23.21
C ARG A 19 13.66 -10.72 -23.07
N CYS A 20 14.23 -9.55 -22.77
CA CYS A 20 15.65 -9.42 -22.44
C CYS A 20 16.03 -10.34 -21.26
N ARG A 21 15.23 -10.32 -20.19
CA ARG A 21 15.46 -11.16 -19.01
C ARG A 21 15.41 -12.65 -19.33
N GLU A 22 14.45 -13.10 -20.13
CA GLU A 22 14.36 -14.50 -20.58
C GLU A 22 15.62 -14.92 -21.36
N VAL A 23 16.03 -14.12 -22.36
CA VAL A 23 17.21 -14.42 -23.19
C VAL A 23 18.51 -14.42 -22.38
N ILE A 24 18.67 -13.47 -21.46
CA ILE A 24 19.83 -13.39 -20.56
C ILE A 24 19.85 -14.61 -19.60
N ALA A 25 18.70 -15.01 -19.07
CA ALA A 25 18.60 -16.18 -18.21
C ALA A 25 18.97 -17.47 -18.96
N ASP A 26 18.52 -17.61 -20.21
CA ASP A 26 18.89 -18.73 -21.08
C ASP A 26 20.40 -18.75 -21.36
N GLN A 27 21.00 -17.59 -21.68
CA GLN A 27 22.45 -17.45 -21.87
C GLN A 27 23.24 -17.85 -20.62
N LEU A 28 22.82 -17.42 -19.43
CA LEU A 28 23.45 -17.82 -18.17
C LEU A 28 23.32 -19.33 -17.92
N SER A 29 22.18 -19.93 -18.28
CA SER A 29 22.01 -21.39 -18.17
C SER A 29 22.97 -22.14 -19.09
N VAL A 30 23.13 -21.68 -20.33
CA VAL A 30 24.07 -22.27 -21.30
C VAL A 30 25.51 -22.14 -20.81
N LEU A 31 25.93 -20.95 -20.35
CA LEU A 31 27.27 -20.73 -19.80
C LEU A 31 27.53 -21.59 -18.55
N GLY A 32 26.51 -21.79 -17.71
CA GLY A 32 26.59 -22.69 -16.56
C GLY A 32 26.88 -24.13 -16.96
N ARG A 33 26.16 -24.67 -17.96
CA ARG A 33 26.41 -26.02 -18.50
C ARG A 33 27.80 -26.13 -19.14
N GLN A 34 28.21 -25.12 -19.91
CA GLN A 34 29.56 -25.09 -20.50
C GLN A 34 30.64 -25.11 -19.42
N MET A 35 30.45 -24.39 -18.31
CA MET A 35 31.38 -24.43 -17.18
C MET A 35 31.43 -25.82 -16.53
N GLU A 36 30.29 -26.49 -16.36
CA GLU A 36 30.23 -27.88 -15.87
C GLU A 36 30.96 -28.85 -16.82
N ASP A 37 30.76 -28.71 -18.13
CA ASP A 37 31.43 -29.52 -19.15
C ASP A 37 32.95 -29.29 -19.11
N ILE A 38 33.39 -28.02 -19.03
CA ILE A 38 34.81 -27.67 -18.88
C ILE A 38 35.36 -28.31 -17.59
N GLN A 39 34.65 -28.20 -16.46
CA GLN A 39 35.06 -28.82 -15.21
C GLN A 39 35.12 -30.36 -15.29
N ALA A 40 34.23 -31.00 -16.05
CA ALA A 40 34.26 -32.44 -16.28
C ALA A 40 35.49 -32.90 -17.09
N THR A 41 36.07 -32.04 -17.92
CA THR A 41 37.35 -32.32 -18.62
C THR A 41 38.58 -32.21 -17.72
N ARG A 42 38.42 -31.80 -16.46
CA ARG A 42 39.53 -31.68 -15.50
C ARG A 42 40.16 -33.05 -15.25
N SER A 43 41.46 -33.16 -15.51
CA SER A 43 42.21 -34.38 -15.20
C SER A 43 42.12 -34.72 -13.70
N PRO A 44 41.77 -35.97 -13.32
CA PRO A 44 41.74 -36.40 -11.92
C PRO A 44 43.12 -36.33 -11.26
N PHE A 45 44.19 -36.34 -12.06
CA PHE A 45 45.56 -36.12 -11.59
C PHE A 45 46.19 -34.93 -12.32
N PRO A 46 45.93 -33.68 -11.86
CA PRO A 46 46.40 -32.48 -12.53
C PRO A 46 47.93 -32.40 -12.56
N MET A 47 48.67 -33.03 -11.64
CA MET A 47 50.13 -33.07 -11.67
C MET A 47 50.68 -33.73 -12.96
N PHE A 48 49.99 -34.72 -13.53
CA PHE A 48 50.44 -35.48 -14.71
C PHE A 48 49.84 -35.00 -16.04
N ALA A 49 48.96 -33.99 -16.02
CA ALA A 49 48.41 -33.43 -17.24
C ALA A 49 49.51 -32.68 -18.04
N ARG A 50 49.51 -32.84 -19.37
CA ARG A 50 50.40 -32.09 -20.27
C ARG A 50 50.22 -30.59 -20.04
N LYS A 51 51.32 -29.82 -20.14
CA LYS A 51 51.31 -28.36 -19.95
C LYS A 51 50.26 -27.67 -20.85
N GLU A 52 50.16 -28.11 -22.10
CA GLU A 52 49.15 -27.64 -23.07
C GLU A 52 47.72 -27.84 -22.59
N ALA A 53 47.40 -29.03 -22.03
CA ALA A 53 46.07 -29.33 -21.52
C ALA A 53 45.70 -28.46 -20.30
N LYS A 54 46.68 -28.16 -19.43
CA LYS A 54 46.49 -27.22 -18.31
C LYS A 54 46.21 -25.80 -18.78
N GLU A 55 46.95 -25.33 -19.77
CA GLU A 55 46.78 -24.00 -20.35
C GLU A 55 45.46 -23.85 -21.10
N GLN A 56 45.05 -24.87 -21.85
CA GLN A 56 43.76 -24.90 -22.55
C GLN A 56 42.59 -24.89 -21.57
N PHE A 57 42.64 -25.70 -20.52
CA PHE A 57 41.64 -25.69 -19.45
C PHE A 57 41.57 -24.31 -18.77
N ALA A 58 42.71 -23.75 -18.37
CA ALA A 58 42.75 -22.43 -17.72
C ALA A 58 42.24 -21.29 -18.62
N ARG A 59 42.51 -21.35 -19.93
CA ARG A 59 41.97 -20.38 -20.89
C ARG A 59 40.45 -20.53 -21.02
N SER A 60 39.96 -21.75 -21.17
CA SER A 60 38.53 -22.03 -21.33
C SER A 60 37.73 -21.56 -20.11
N VAL A 61 38.22 -21.86 -18.90
CA VAL A 61 37.61 -21.36 -17.65
C VAL A 61 37.59 -19.83 -17.62
N ARG A 62 38.71 -19.15 -17.92
CA ARG A 62 38.77 -17.68 -17.90
C ARG A 62 37.82 -17.04 -18.92
N THR A 63 37.74 -17.60 -20.13
CA THR A 63 36.82 -17.08 -21.16
C THR A 63 35.37 -17.22 -20.73
N THR A 64 34.96 -18.41 -20.27
CA THR A 64 33.59 -18.62 -19.78
C THR A 64 33.27 -17.77 -18.55
N GLU A 65 34.22 -17.56 -17.64
CA GLU A 65 34.07 -16.63 -16.51
C GLU A 65 33.86 -15.19 -16.96
N GLN A 66 34.64 -14.70 -17.94
CA GLN A 66 34.50 -13.36 -18.50
C GLN A 66 33.14 -13.17 -19.19
N GLU A 67 32.71 -14.15 -19.99
CA GLU A 67 31.39 -14.14 -20.63
C GLU A 67 30.27 -14.15 -19.59
N THR A 68 30.41 -14.95 -18.53
CA THR A 68 29.44 -14.98 -17.42
C THR A 68 29.34 -13.63 -16.72
N VAL A 69 30.48 -12.95 -16.50
CA VAL A 69 30.49 -11.60 -15.91
C VAL A 69 29.79 -10.61 -16.83
N ALA A 70 30.05 -10.65 -18.15
CA ALA A 70 29.41 -9.76 -19.11
C ALA A 70 27.88 -9.96 -19.14
N VAL A 71 27.40 -11.21 -19.20
CA VAL A 71 25.96 -11.51 -19.20
C VAL A 71 25.30 -11.12 -17.87
N ARG A 72 26.00 -11.27 -16.73
CA ARG A 72 25.52 -10.77 -15.42
C ARG A 72 25.42 -9.24 -15.38
N GLN A 73 26.29 -8.51 -16.07
CA GLN A 73 26.16 -7.06 -16.18
C GLN A 73 24.90 -6.67 -16.96
N LEU A 74 24.59 -7.38 -18.06
CA LEU A 74 23.33 -7.19 -18.80
C LEU A 74 22.11 -7.50 -17.90
N GLN A 75 22.18 -8.54 -17.07
CA GLN A 75 21.13 -8.86 -16.10
C GLN A 75 20.88 -7.71 -15.11
N LEU A 76 21.95 -7.11 -14.58
CA LEU A 76 21.86 -5.96 -13.67
C LEU A 76 21.23 -4.75 -14.37
N GLN A 77 21.58 -4.50 -15.64
CA GLN A 77 20.97 -3.42 -16.43
C GLN A 77 19.46 -3.62 -16.59
N VAL A 78 19.01 -4.84 -16.90
CA VAL A 78 17.56 -5.14 -17.00
C VAL A 78 16.87 -4.94 -15.65
N GLN A 79 17.48 -5.36 -14.55
CA GLN A 79 16.91 -5.15 -13.21
C GLN A 79 16.77 -3.66 -12.87
N GLN A 80 17.75 -2.84 -13.23
CA GLN A 80 17.67 -1.39 -13.06
C GLN A 80 16.53 -0.81 -13.89
N ILE A 81 16.41 -1.19 -15.17
CA ILE A 81 15.31 -0.76 -16.05
C ILE A 81 13.95 -1.14 -15.43
N GLU A 82 13.77 -2.39 -15.01
CA GLU A 82 12.52 -2.88 -14.39
C GLU A 82 12.18 -2.10 -13.11
N ALA A 83 13.18 -1.72 -12.30
CA ALA A 83 12.98 -0.96 -11.06
C ALA A 83 12.36 0.43 -11.31
N HIS A 84 12.60 1.06 -12.46
CA HIS A 84 12.00 2.35 -12.82
C HIS A 84 10.72 2.20 -13.64
N LEU A 85 10.67 1.19 -14.51
CA LEU A 85 9.55 0.94 -15.40
C LEU A 85 8.30 0.47 -14.66
N LEU A 86 8.44 -0.52 -13.77
CA LEU A 86 7.30 -1.17 -13.12
C LEU A 86 6.49 -0.22 -12.22
N PRO A 87 7.09 0.68 -11.42
CA PRO A 87 6.32 1.66 -10.64
C PRO A 87 5.53 2.64 -11.51
N GLN A 88 6.12 3.11 -12.62
CA GLN A 88 5.46 4.02 -13.56
C GLN A 88 4.26 3.34 -14.22
N LEU A 89 4.45 2.10 -14.68
CA LEU A 89 3.37 1.31 -15.29
C LEU A 89 2.27 0.99 -14.27
N ARG A 90 2.63 0.60 -13.05
CA ARG A 90 1.66 0.36 -11.96
C ARG A 90 0.81 1.61 -11.70
N HIS A 91 1.44 2.78 -11.59
CA HIS A 91 0.74 4.04 -11.38
C HIS A 91 -0.19 4.41 -12.56
N ALA A 92 0.28 4.24 -13.79
CA ALA A 92 -0.53 4.50 -14.98
C ALA A 92 -1.75 3.58 -15.07
N LEU A 93 -1.56 2.28 -14.78
CA LEU A 93 -2.64 1.30 -14.75
C LEU A 93 -3.63 1.58 -13.62
N GLU A 94 -3.17 1.94 -12.43
CA GLU A 94 -4.04 2.33 -11.32
C GLU A 94 -4.90 3.56 -11.69
N SER A 95 -4.27 4.59 -12.27
CA SER A 95 -4.96 5.80 -12.73
C SER A 95 -6.02 5.50 -13.79
N TYR A 96 -5.69 4.62 -14.75
CA TYR A 96 -6.62 4.17 -15.77
C TYR A 96 -7.78 3.37 -15.17
N LEU A 97 -7.50 2.36 -14.32
CA LEU A 97 -8.52 1.51 -13.71
C LEU A 97 -9.48 2.32 -12.82
N ARG A 98 -8.98 3.35 -12.14
CA ARG A 98 -9.83 4.26 -11.35
C ARG A 98 -10.89 4.98 -12.21
N GLN A 99 -10.62 5.17 -13.50
CA GLN A 99 -11.54 5.83 -14.45
C GLN A 99 -12.37 4.81 -15.25
N ALA A 100 -11.78 3.69 -15.62
CA ALA A 100 -12.36 2.73 -16.56
C ALA A 100 -13.09 1.56 -15.88
N SER A 101 -12.73 1.19 -14.65
CA SER A 101 -13.34 0.08 -13.91
C SER A 101 -14.19 0.57 -12.73
N PRO A 102 -15.53 0.38 -12.77
CA PRO A 102 -16.39 0.73 -11.64
C PRO A 102 -16.06 -0.12 -10.40
N ASP A 103 -15.66 -1.37 -10.57
CA ASP A 103 -15.29 -2.28 -9.49
C ASP A 103 -14.02 -1.81 -8.78
N PHE A 104 -13.00 -1.40 -9.55
CA PHE A 104 -11.76 -0.85 -8.99
C PHE A 104 -12.01 0.47 -8.26
N LEU A 105 -12.84 1.35 -8.84
CA LEU A 105 -13.25 2.60 -8.20
C LEU A 105 -14.01 2.35 -6.90
N GLN A 106 -14.85 1.32 -6.84
CA GLN A 106 -15.57 0.94 -5.64
C GLN A 106 -14.61 0.50 -4.52
N ILE A 107 -13.56 -0.27 -4.84
CA ILE A 107 -12.53 -0.67 -3.87
C ILE A 107 -11.82 0.58 -3.31
N GLN A 108 -11.43 1.52 -4.18
CA GLN A 108 -10.79 2.78 -3.77
C GLN A 108 -11.69 3.61 -2.85
N ARG A 109 -12.99 3.71 -3.16
CA ARG A 109 -13.98 4.35 -2.28
C ARG A 109 -14.07 3.68 -0.91
N GLY A 110 -13.87 2.37 -0.83
CA GLY A 110 -13.77 1.63 0.43
C GLY A 110 -12.55 2.06 1.25
N ILE A 111 -11.37 2.17 0.63
CA ILE A 111 -10.16 2.68 1.29
C ILE A 111 -10.40 4.10 1.82
N ASP A 112 -10.95 4.99 0.99
CA ASP A 112 -11.29 6.36 1.39
C ASP A 112 -12.35 6.41 2.49
N ALA A 113 -13.28 5.44 2.53
CA ALA A 113 -14.28 5.33 3.58
C ALA A 113 -13.64 4.91 4.91
N VAL A 114 -12.68 3.99 4.91
CA VAL A 114 -11.89 3.62 6.11
C VAL A 114 -11.08 4.81 6.63
N ASP A 115 -10.44 5.57 5.75
CA ASP A 115 -9.63 6.74 6.14
C ASP A 115 -10.52 7.84 6.74
N ARG A 116 -11.68 8.11 6.13
CA ARG A 116 -12.67 9.05 6.69
C ARG A 116 -13.29 8.55 7.99
N TRP A 117 -13.50 7.24 8.12
CA TRP A 117 -14.01 6.63 9.36
C TRP A 117 -13.00 6.83 10.49
N SER A 118 -11.72 6.57 10.24
CA SER A 118 -10.63 6.77 11.22
C SER A 118 -10.52 8.24 11.64
N GLN A 119 -10.60 9.17 10.68
CA GLN A 119 -10.60 10.61 10.99
C GLN A 119 -11.79 11.01 11.87
N ARG A 120 -13.00 10.53 11.55
CA ARG A 120 -14.21 10.82 12.33
C ARG A 120 -14.18 10.16 13.71
N LEU A 121 -13.57 8.99 13.84
CA LEU A 121 -13.35 8.34 15.14
C LEU A 121 -12.46 9.22 16.03
N GLY A 122 -11.44 9.87 15.45
CA GLY A 122 -10.64 10.87 16.13
C GLY A 122 -11.48 12.05 16.65
N GLN A 123 -12.34 12.62 15.81
CA GLN A 123 -13.24 13.71 16.21
C GLN A 123 -14.25 13.28 17.30
N LEU A 124 -14.76 12.05 17.20
CA LEU A 124 -15.64 11.46 18.22
C LEU A 124 -14.94 11.38 19.58
N SER A 125 -13.64 11.09 19.61
CA SER A 125 -12.90 11.03 20.88
C SER A 125 -12.87 12.38 21.60
N ASP A 126 -12.74 13.49 20.87
CA ASP A 126 -12.80 14.84 21.44
C ASP A 126 -14.19 15.15 21.97
N SER A 127 -15.24 14.79 21.21
CA SER A 127 -16.63 14.93 21.62
C SER A 127 -16.94 14.11 22.88
N LEU A 128 -16.38 12.89 23.00
CA LEU A 128 -16.56 12.02 24.15
C LEU A 128 -15.83 12.52 25.41
N LEU A 129 -14.64 13.12 25.24
CA LEU A 129 -13.93 13.77 26.34
C LEU A 129 -14.72 14.97 26.88
N ALA A 130 -15.27 15.80 25.99
CA ALA A 130 -16.15 16.90 26.36
C ALA A 130 -17.41 16.38 27.07
N PHE A 131 -18.02 15.31 26.55
CA PHE A 131 -19.20 14.69 27.16
C PHE A 131 -18.91 14.18 28.57
N ALA A 132 -17.81 13.45 28.78
CA ALA A 132 -17.44 12.95 30.10
C ALA A 132 -17.18 14.08 31.11
N ARG A 133 -16.62 15.21 30.66
CA ARG A 133 -16.45 16.42 31.48
C ARG A 133 -17.80 17.02 31.86
N ASP A 134 -18.68 17.23 30.88
CA ASP A 134 -19.96 17.90 31.09
C ASP A 134 -20.91 17.02 31.94
N VAL A 135 -20.85 15.69 31.81
CA VAL A 135 -21.57 14.75 32.69
C VAL A 135 -21.08 14.86 34.13
N ARG A 136 -19.78 15.04 34.35
CA ARG A 136 -19.22 15.31 35.67
C ARG A 136 -19.70 16.66 36.24
N GLU A 137 -19.87 17.68 35.40
CA GLU A 137 -20.45 18.97 35.81
C GLU A 137 -21.91 18.81 36.24
N VAL A 138 -22.72 18.02 35.51
CA VAL A 138 -24.10 17.71 35.92
C VAL A 138 -24.13 17.02 37.28
N ARG A 139 -23.19 16.09 37.55
CA ARG A 139 -23.06 15.43 38.87
C ARG A 139 -22.73 16.41 40.00
N GLN A 140 -21.97 17.48 39.71
CA GLN A 140 -21.54 18.47 40.70
C GLN A 140 -22.50 19.64 40.84
N ALA A 141 -23.42 19.83 39.89
CA ALA A 141 -24.34 20.96 39.87
C ALA A 141 -25.44 20.82 40.93
N GLU A 142 -25.55 21.85 41.77
CA GLU A 142 -26.66 21.99 42.71
C GLU A 142 -28.00 22.21 42.01
N ALA A 143 -29.10 21.97 42.71
CA ALA A 143 -30.44 22.17 42.16
C ALA A 143 -30.66 23.62 41.67
N GLY A 144 -31.48 23.79 40.63
CA GLY A 144 -31.80 25.09 40.05
C GLY A 144 -31.07 25.38 38.73
N ILE A 145 -30.72 26.65 38.50
CA ILE A 145 -30.26 27.16 37.20
C ILE A 145 -28.93 26.53 36.76
N SER A 146 -28.01 26.26 37.69
CA SER A 146 -26.72 25.61 37.43
C SER A 146 -26.90 24.22 36.82
N ARG A 147 -27.77 23.39 37.41
CA ARG A 147 -28.09 22.04 36.88
C ARG A 147 -28.77 22.09 35.52
N VAL A 148 -29.69 23.03 35.29
CA VAL A 148 -30.33 23.20 33.97
C VAL A 148 -29.30 23.53 32.89
N ARG A 149 -28.34 24.42 33.18
CA ARG A 149 -27.25 24.76 32.25
C ARG A 149 -26.32 23.58 31.97
N ALA A 150 -25.93 22.84 33.02
CA ALA A 150 -25.08 21.66 32.87
C ALA A 150 -25.75 20.60 31.98
N ILE A 151 -27.05 20.33 32.20
CA ILE A 151 -27.83 19.38 31.38
C ILE A 151 -27.93 19.86 29.93
N ALA A 152 -28.10 21.17 29.70
CA ALA A 152 -28.12 21.74 28.35
C ALA A 152 -26.77 21.53 27.63
N SER A 153 -25.64 21.74 28.31
CA SER A 153 -24.30 21.47 27.75
C SER A 153 -24.14 20.00 27.35
N VAL A 154 -24.47 19.07 28.26
CA VAL A 154 -24.43 17.63 27.98
C VAL A 154 -25.31 17.27 26.78
N ARG A 155 -26.47 17.91 26.63
CA ARG A 155 -27.37 17.67 25.49
C ARG A 155 -26.77 18.10 24.16
N GLU A 156 -26.13 19.27 24.11
CA GLU A 156 -25.46 19.75 22.89
C GLU A 156 -24.34 18.81 22.45
N VAL A 157 -23.54 18.33 23.40
CA VAL A 157 -22.46 17.37 23.10
C VAL A 157 -23.03 16.00 22.70
N ALA A 158 -24.08 15.52 23.36
CA ALA A 158 -24.74 14.27 23.00
C ALA A 158 -25.33 14.29 21.57
N GLN A 159 -25.91 15.42 21.14
CA GLN A 159 -26.40 15.58 19.76
C GLN A 159 -25.26 15.48 18.74
N ARG A 160 -24.09 16.03 19.06
CA ARG A 160 -22.90 15.93 18.20
C ARG A 160 -22.42 14.48 18.10
N ILE A 161 -22.32 13.79 19.24
CA ILE A 161 -21.94 12.37 19.30
C ILE A 161 -22.89 11.52 18.44
N GLU A 162 -24.20 11.69 18.56
CA GLU A 162 -25.18 10.95 17.74
C GLU A 162 -24.99 11.19 16.23
N ALA A 163 -24.74 12.44 15.83
CA ALA A 163 -24.50 12.78 14.43
C ALA A 163 -23.19 12.14 13.91
N GLU A 164 -22.15 12.10 14.74
CA GLU A 164 -20.87 11.46 14.44
C GLU A 164 -21.01 9.94 14.33
N GLU A 165 -21.69 9.30 15.28
CA GLU A 165 -22.01 7.86 15.26
C GLU A 165 -22.77 7.45 13.99
N LEU A 166 -23.81 8.21 13.62
CA LEU A 166 -24.56 7.95 12.39
C LEU A 166 -23.67 8.04 11.14
N GLY A 167 -22.76 9.01 11.13
CA GLY A 167 -21.78 9.18 10.07
C GLY A 167 -20.78 8.01 9.99
N LEU A 168 -20.29 7.54 11.13
CA LEU A 168 -19.41 6.39 11.24
C LEU A 168 -20.12 5.11 10.78
N ALA A 169 -21.37 4.89 11.19
CA ALA A 169 -22.17 3.74 10.76
C ALA A 169 -22.48 3.74 9.25
N LYS A 170 -22.59 4.93 8.63
CA LYS A 170 -22.70 5.03 7.17
C LYS A 170 -21.42 4.57 6.47
N LEU A 171 -20.26 5.08 6.92
CA LEU A 171 -18.96 4.70 6.37
C LEU A 171 -18.65 3.21 6.58
N ALA A 172 -19.02 2.66 7.73
CA ALA A 172 -18.86 1.23 8.01
C ALA A 172 -19.60 0.35 6.99
N ARG A 173 -20.82 0.74 6.60
CA ARG A 173 -21.59 0.04 5.54
C ARG A 173 -20.97 0.15 4.16
N ASP A 174 -20.40 1.32 3.82
CA ASP A 174 -19.70 1.52 2.55
C ASP A 174 -18.47 0.59 2.45
N VAL A 175 -17.75 0.40 3.56
CA VAL A 175 -16.60 -0.52 3.64
C VAL A 175 -17.05 -1.98 3.59
N GLU A 176 -18.12 -2.33 4.32
CA GLU A 176 -18.66 -3.69 4.29
C GLU A 176 -19.05 -4.11 2.88
N PHE A 177 -19.68 -3.22 2.11
CA PHE A 177 -20.04 -3.49 0.70
C PHE A 177 -18.84 -3.84 -0.18
N VAL A 178 -17.68 -3.19 0.05
CA VAL A 178 -16.42 -3.51 -0.65
C VAL A 178 -15.85 -4.85 -0.20
N LEU A 179 -15.97 -5.16 1.09
CA LEU A 179 -15.40 -6.37 1.69
C LEU A 179 -16.31 -7.60 1.62
N GLN A 180 -17.55 -7.49 1.11
CA GLN A 180 -18.52 -8.59 1.03
C GLN A 180 -17.97 -9.86 0.37
N ASN A 181 -17.07 -9.72 -0.61
CA ASN A 181 -16.47 -10.84 -1.34
C ASN A 181 -15.10 -11.26 -0.79
N SER A 182 -14.61 -10.59 0.26
CA SER A 182 -13.33 -10.91 0.89
C SER A 182 -13.49 -12.02 1.93
N THR A 183 -12.56 -12.98 1.95
CA THR A 183 -12.58 -14.12 2.90
C THR A 183 -12.03 -13.76 4.29
N SER A 184 -11.58 -12.52 4.50
CA SER A 184 -10.86 -12.13 5.72
C SER A 184 -11.75 -11.98 6.95
N GLY A 185 -13.06 -11.79 6.77
CA GLY A 185 -14.01 -11.58 7.86
C GLY A 185 -13.78 -10.27 8.65
N VAL A 186 -12.85 -9.44 8.22
CA VAL A 186 -12.48 -8.18 8.88
C VAL A 186 -13.57 -7.15 8.62
N ARG A 187 -14.01 -6.46 9.68
CA ARG A 187 -15.07 -5.45 9.63
C ARG A 187 -14.70 -4.26 10.50
N LEU A 188 -15.21 -3.09 10.13
CA LEU A 188 -15.17 -1.95 11.03
C LEU A 188 -16.04 -2.27 12.26
N PRO A 189 -15.56 -1.94 13.46
CA PRO A 189 -16.27 -2.30 14.68
C PRO A 189 -17.52 -1.44 14.84
N ASP A 190 -18.57 -2.06 15.37
CA ASP A 190 -19.69 -1.31 15.88
C ASP A 190 -19.25 -0.50 17.10
N LEU A 191 -19.69 0.75 17.15
CA LEU A 191 -19.45 1.62 18.30
C LEU A 191 -20.34 1.15 19.46
N PRO A 192 -19.88 1.27 20.72
CA PRO A 192 -20.74 1.01 21.87
C PRO A 192 -21.96 1.94 21.81
N GLU A 193 -23.09 1.51 22.37
CA GLU A 193 -24.26 2.39 22.52
C GLU A 193 -23.95 3.51 23.51
N LEU A 194 -23.36 4.61 23.04
CA LEU A 194 -23.11 5.78 23.85
C LEU A 194 -24.47 6.42 24.16
N ARG A 195 -24.75 6.63 25.45
CA ARG A 195 -26.06 7.04 25.93
C ARG A 195 -26.49 8.37 25.27
N ARG A 196 -27.50 8.22 24.42
CA ARG A 196 -28.09 9.20 23.49
C ARG A 196 -28.79 10.38 24.15
N CYS A 197 -29.23 11.36 23.36
CA CYS A 197 -30.04 12.51 23.78
C CYS A 197 -31.23 12.12 24.66
N ALA A 198 -31.82 10.95 24.42
CA ALA A 198 -32.90 10.39 25.23
C ALA A 198 -32.47 10.15 26.69
N TRP A 199 -31.24 9.73 26.95
CA TRP A 199 -30.71 9.61 28.31
C TRP A 199 -30.54 10.99 28.97
N VAL A 200 -29.99 11.98 28.25
CA VAL A 200 -29.83 13.34 28.78
C VAL A 200 -31.18 13.96 29.15
N GLN A 201 -32.22 13.71 28.37
CA GLN A 201 -33.58 14.14 28.69
C GLN A 201 -34.12 13.50 29.98
N ARG A 202 -33.74 12.24 30.27
CA ARG A 202 -34.11 11.59 31.54
C ARG A 202 -33.43 12.25 32.75
N LEU A 203 -32.21 12.76 32.62
CA LEU A 203 -31.51 13.47 33.71
C LEU A 203 -32.25 14.71 34.21
N ALA A 204 -33.07 15.32 33.35
CA ALA A 204 -33.88 16.50 33.71
C ALA A 204 -35.06 16.16 34.64
N VAL A 205 -35.52 14.90 34.64
CA VAL A 205 -36.66 14.44 35.45
C VAL A 205 -36.25 13.51 36.59
N LEU A 206 -35.00 13.06 36.61
CA LEU A 206 -34.49 12.15 37.64
C LEU A 206 -34.21 12.88 38.97
N PRO A 207 -34.57 12.26 40.11
CA PRO A 207 -34.17 12.73 41.43
C PRO A 207 -32.65 12.87 41.57
N PRO A 208 -32.16 13.77 42.43
CA PRO A 208 -30.73 13.95 42.66
C PRO A 208 -30.05 12.67 43.18
N GLU A 209 -30.74 11.82 43.96
CA GLU A 209 -30.14 10.58 44.49
C GLU A 209 -29.81 9.57 43.39
N THR A 210 -30.57 9.55 42.29
CA THR A 210 -30.35 8.63 41.16
C THR A 210 -29.49 9.25 40.06
N THR A 211 -29.46 10.58 39.96
CA THR A 211 -28.68 11.29 38.93
C THR A 211 -27.18 11.11 39.12
N GLY A 212 -26.70 11.22 40.37
CA GLY A 212 -25.28 11.07 40.70
C GLY A 212 -24.65 9.72 40.29
N PRO A 213 -25.25 8.56 40.66
CA PRO A 213 -24.75 7.26 40.25
C PRO A 213 -24.86 7.03 38.74
N GLU A 214 -25.95 7.48 38.08
CA GLU A 214 -26.07 7.39 36.62
C GLU A 214 -24.98 8.17 35.89
N CYS A 215 -24.74 9.43 36.28
CA CYS A 215 -23.65 10.23 35.69
C CYS A 215 -22.28 9.59 35.90
N THR A 216 -22.06 8.95 37.06
CA THR A 216 -20.79 8.27 37.36
C THR A 216 -20.59 7.05 36.48
N GLN A 217 -21.64 6.22 36.32
CA GLN A 217 -21.60 5.06 35.43
C GLN A 217 -21.29 5.49 33.99
N VAL A 218 -22.01 6.47 33.46
CA VAL A 218 -21.83 6.95 32.09
C VAL A 218 -20.44 7.57 31.89
N GLU A 219 -19.97 8.38 32.85
CA GLU A 219 -18.60 8.91 32.82
C GLU A 219 -17.56 7.77 32.76
N THR A 220 -17.71 6.74 33.59
CA THR A 220 -16.80 5.58 33.60
C THR A 220 -16.86 4.80 32.29
N GLU A 221 -18.04 4.53 31.74
CA GLU A 221 -18.21 3.84 30.46
C GLU A 221 -17.56 4.63 29.31
N THR A 222 -17.81 5.93 29.21
CA THR A 222 -17.21 6.80 28.19
C THR A 222 -15.68 6.85 28.33
N ARG A 223 -15.16 7.03 29.54
CA ARG A 223 -13.71 7.04 29.78
C ARG A 223 -13.06 5.70 29.46
N ARG A 224 -13.70 4.58 29.81
CA ARG A 224 -13.21 3.24 29.47
C ARG A 224 -13.12 3.04 27.96
N PHE A 225 -14.12 3.49 27.21
CA PHE A 225 -14.06 3.45 25.75
C PHE A 225 -12.91 4.31 25.20
N LEU A 226 -12.71 5.52 25.74
CA LEU A 226 -11.60 6.39 25.34
C LEU A 226 -10.22 5.78 25.60
N THR A 227 -10.05 5.06 26.71
CA THR A 227 -8.76 4.43 27.06
C THR A 227 -8.51 3.15 26.27
N ASP A 228 -9.47 2.23 26.23
CA ASP A 228 -9.26 0.87 25.70
C ASP A 228 -9.94 0.66 24.34
N GLY A 229 -11.18 1.14 24.21
CA GLY A 229 -12.02 0.91 23.04
C GLY A 229 -11.54 1.63 21.79
N LEU A 230 -11.02 2.86 21.94
CA LEU A 230 -10.53 3.68 20.83
C LEU A 230 -9.32 3.04 20.15
N ALA A 231 -8.38 2.49 20.93
CA ALA A 231 -7.21 1.80 20.42
C ALA A 231 -7.59 0.52 19.66
N ALA A 232 -8.52 -0.27 20.22
CA ALA A 232 -9.05 -1.46 19.56
C ALA A 232 -9.77 -1.09 18.25
N ALA A 233 -10.56 -0.02 18.25
CA ALA A 233 -11.29 0.45 17.09
C ALA A 233 -10.37 0.95 15.97
N THR A 234 -9.32 1.68 16.33
CA THR A 234 -8.27 2.13 15.42
C THR A 234 -7.51 0.94 14.83
N GLY A 235 -7.18 -0.07 15.64
CA GLY A 235 -6.56 -1.30 15.17
C GLY A 235 -7.40 -2.05 14.14
N CYS A 236 -8.71 -2.18 14.39
CA CYS A 236 -9.64 -2.79 13.43
C CYS A 236 -9.72 -2.02 12.12
N ALA A 237 -9.73 -0.68 12.17
CA ALA A 237 -9.73 0.15 10.97
C ALA A 237 -8.44 0.01 10.16
N GLN A 238 -7.29 -0.07 10.82
CA GLN A 238 -6.02 -0.34 10.15
C GLN A 238 -6.02 -1.70 9.46
N SER A 239 -6.53 -2.75 10.11
CA SER A 239 -6.69 -4.06 9.48
C SER A 239 -7.67 -4.01 8.29
N CYS A 240 -8.79 -3.30 8.39
CA CYS A 240 -9.70 -3.09 7.26
C CYS A 240 -8.99 -2.41 6.09
N ARG A 241 -8.20 -1.37 6.37
CA ARG A 241 -7.43 -0.63 5.37
C ARG A 241 -6.45 -1.53 4.62
N GLU A 242 -5.73 -2.37 5.36
CA GLU A 242 -4.79 -3.33 4.79
C GLU A 242 -5.49 -4.34 3.90
N VAL A 243 -6.61 -4.91 4.34
CA VAL A 243 -7.41 -5.83 3.51
C VAL A 243 -7.90 -5.14 2.23
N CYS A 244 -8.46 -3.93 2.32
CA CYS A 244 -8.90 -3.19 1.13
C CYS A 244 -7.74 -2.91 0.17
N ARG A 245 -6.56 -2.57 0.68
CA ARG A 245 -5.34 -2.41 -0.14
C ARG A 245 -4.92 -3.70 -0.81
N THR A 246 -4.92 -4.82 -0.09
CA THR A 246 -4.63 -6.14 -0.67
C THR A 246 -5.61 -6.48 -1.78
N VAL A 247 -6.91 -6.24 -1.58
CA VAL A 247 -7.93 -6.48 -2.62
C VAL A 247 -7.68 -5.60 -3.85
N SER A 248 -7.36 -4.32 -3.64
CA SER A 248 -6.98 -3.40 -4.73
C SER A 248 -5.76 -3.89 -5.50
N ASP A 249 -4.70 -4.29 -4.78
CA ASP A 249 -3.47 -4.77 -5.38
C ASP A 249 -3.67 -6.08 -6.14
N CYS A 250 -4.44 -7.03 -5.59
CA CYS A 250 -4.79 -8.27 -6.28
C CYS A 250 -5.59 -8.00 -7.57
N TYR A 251 -6.53 -7.04 -7.55
CA TYR A 251 -7.28 -6.65 -8.74
C TYR A 251 -6.34 -6.07 -9.81
N LEU A 252 -5.47 -5.13 -9.41
CA LEU A 252 -4.51 -4.49 -10.29
C LEU A 252 -3.55 -5.51 -10.91
N GLU A 253 -2.97 -6.40 -10.09
CA GLU A 253 -2.04 -7.44 -10.57
C GLU A 253 -2.74 -8.44 -11.48
N HIS A 254 -3.99 -8.81 -11.21
CA HIS A 254 -4.76 -9.68 -12.11
C HIS A 254 -4.96 -9.04 -13.48
N TYR A 255 -5.38 -7.76 -13.50
CA TYR A 255 -5.54 -7.02 -14.74
C TYR A 255 -4.21 -6.85 -15.49
N TRP A 256 -3.15 -6.50 -14.76
CA TRP A 256 -1.82 -6.34 -15.32
C TRP A 256 -1.27 -7.67 -15.89
N ALA A 257 -1.49 -8.80 -15.21
CA ALA A 257 -1.09 -10.11 -15.70
C ALA A 257 -1.73 -10.44 -17.06
N GLN A 258 -3.01 -10.13 -17.25
CA GLN A 258 -3.69 -10.29 -18.54
C GLN A 258 -3.05 -9.42 -19.63
N LEU A 259 -2.76 -8.15 -19.31
CA LEU A 259 -2.11 -7.24 -20.24
C LEU A 259 -0.68 -7.68 -20.59
N ARG A 260 0.08 -8.25 -19.65
CA ARG A 260 1.42 -8.78 -19.90
C ARG A 260 1.40 -9.89 -20.95
N VAL A 261 0.45 -10.82 -20.87
CA VAL A 261 0.30 -11.90 -21.87
C VAL A 261 0.06 -11.28 -23.25
N PHE A 262 -0.90 -10.38 -23.35
CA PHE A 262 -1.21 -9.69 -24.59
C PHE A 262 -0.01 -8.89 -25.15
N ALA A 263 0.67 -8.12 -24.30
CA ALA A 263 1.80 -7.28 -24.70
C ALA A 263 2.97 -8.11 -25.22
N ARG A 264 3.26 -9.26 -24.61
CA ARG A 264 4.31 -10.18 -25.08
C ARG A 264 4.00 -10.73 -26.47
N GLU A 265 2.75 -11.11 -26.72
CA GLU A 265 2.34 -11.70 -27.99
C GLU A 265 2.31 -10.67 -29.14
N ASN A 266 1.99 -9.40 -28.83
CA ASN A 266 1.69 -8.41 -29.86
C ASN A 266 2.75 -7.30 -30.02
N TYR A 267 3.55 -7.00 -28.99
CA TYR A 267 4.48 -5.87 -29.01
C TYR A 267 5.96 -6.25 -29.04
N ALA A 268 6.30 -7.51 -28.75
CA ALA A 268 7.68 -7.99 -28.69
C ALA A 268 8.07 -8.92 -29.86
N THR A 269 7.42 -8.79 -31.02
CA THR A 269 7.60 -9.71 -32.16
C THR A 269 8.91 -9.49 -32.93
N ASP A 270 9.40 -8.25 -33.03
CA ASP A 270 10.69 -7.92 -33.65
C ASP A 270 11.74 -7.65 -32.56
N PHE A 271 12.12 -8.68 -31.82
CA PHE A 271 13.04 -8.55 -30.68
C PHE A 271 14.52 -8.69 -31.07
N ALA A 272 15.35 -7.76 -30.60
CA ALA A 272 16.80 -7.82 -30.71
C ALA A 272 17.45 -7.32 -29.40
N LEU A 273 18.12 -8.23 -28.66
CA LEU A 273 18.61 -7.99 -27.30
C LEU A 273 19.43 -6.68 -27.17
N GLU A 274 20.47 -6.51 -27.98
CA GLU A 274 21.37 -5.35 -27.85
C GLU A 274 20.66 -4.03 -28.20
N ARG A 275 19.88 -4.01 -29.28
CA ARG A 275 19.13 -2.83 -29.74
C ARG A 275 18.09 -2.42 -28.71
N ASP A 276 17.31 -3.38 -28.23
CA ASP A 276 16.18 -3.11 -27.36
C ASP A 276 16.64 -2.80 -25.93
N LEU A 277 17.69 -3.46 -25.43
CA LEU A 277 18.30 -3.11 -24.15
C LEU A 277 18.92 -1.72 -24.18
N ALA A 278 19.64 -1.34 -25.24
CA ALA A 278 20.19 0.01 -25.39
C ALA A 278 19.09 1.07 -25.42
N ARG A 279 17.99 0.82 -26.16
CA ARG A 279 16.82 1.71 -26.20
C ARG A 279 16.19 1.87 -24.82
N LEU A 280 15.99 0.77 -24.09
CA LEU A 280 15.41 0.80 -22.74
C LEU A 280 16.34 1.52 -21.74
N SER A 281 17.64 1.25 -21.79
CA SER A 281 18.64 1.90 -20.93
C SER A 281 18.64 3.42 -21.14
N ALA A 282 18.62 3.88 -22.39
CA ALA A 282 18.56 5.30 -22.71
C ALA A 282 17.31 5.97 -22.15
N ARG A 283 16.17 5.27 -22.14
CA ARG A 283 14.89 5.81 -21.68
C ARG A 283 14.77 5.85 -20.15
N TYR A 284 15.25 4.83 -19.45
CA TYR A 284 15.01 4.68 -18.02
C TYR A 284 16.23 4.98 -17.14
N VAL A 285 17.43 4.60 -17.57
CA VAL A 285 18.66 4.73 -16.78
C VAL A 285 19.33 6.07 -17.08
N ASP A 286 19.59 6.38 -18.36
CA ASP A 286 20.31 7.60 -18.72
C ASP A 286 19.49 8.87 -18.39
N ALA A 287 18.18 8.81 -18.62
CA ALA A 287 17.25 9.87 -18.24
C ALA A 287 17.19 10.12 -16.72
N GLU A 288 17.51 9.11 -15.90
CA GLU A 288 17.61 9.28 -14.45
C GLU A 288 18.96 9.85 -14.04
N ILE A 289 20.07 9.38 -14.62
CA ILE A 289 21.40 9.96 -14.40
C ILE A 289 21.39 11.45 -14.68
N ILE A 290 20.75 11.87 -15.78
CA ILE A 290 20.60 13.28 -16.13
C ILE A 290 19.76 14.03 -15.08
N ARG A 291 18.66 13.44 -14.59
CA ARG A 291 17.83 14.06 -13.53
C ARG A 291 18.56 14.19 -12.20
N ALA A 292 19.29 13.15 -11.79
CA ALA A 292 20.09 13.14 -10.56
C ALA A 292 21.24 14.16 -10.63
N GLN A 293 21.92 14.25 -11.77
CA GLN A 293 22.95 15.26 -12.02
C GLN A 293 22.38 16.68 -11.98
N GLY A 294 21.21 16.91 -12.58
CA GLY A 294 20.51 18.19 -12.52
C GLY A 294 20.08 18.60 -11.10
N GLN A 295 19.70 17.64 -10.25
CA GLN A 295 19.38 17.90 -8.84
C GLN A 295 20.62 18.19 -7.99
N LEU A 296 21.75 17.54 -8.30
CA LEU A 296 23.03 17.82 -7.65
C LEU A 296 23.57 19.21 -8.01
N THR A 297 23.42 19.65 -9.27
CA THR A 297 23.83 20.99 -9.70
C THR A 297 22.87 22.09 -9.27
N ALA A 298 21.59 21.77 -9.06
CA ALA A 298 20.60 22.68 -8.47
C ALA A 298 20.69 22.80 -6.94
N ASN A 299 21.60 22.05 -6.29
CA ASN A 299 21.79 22.09 -4.85
C ASN A 299 22.65 23.31 -4.49
N PRO A 300 22.11 24.36 -3.82
CA PRO A 300 22.82 25.63 -3.58
C PRO A 300 23.98 25.53 -2.57
N PHE A 301 24.33 24.33 -2.12
CA PHE A 301 25.40 24.07 -1.16
C PHE A 301 26.70 23.55 -1.79
N ILE A 302 26.78 23.44 -3.12
CA ILE A 302 28.01 23.01 -3.84
C ILE A 302 28.83 24.18 -4.39
N ASP A 303 28.32 25.42 -4.32
CA ASP A 303 29.18 26.60 -4.50
C ASP A 303 29.75 27.02 -3.14
N HIS A 304 30.97 26.57 -2.85
CA HIS A 304 32.05 27.35 -2.22
C HIS A 304 33.23 26.42 -1.90
N ARG A 305 34.19 26.35 -2.83
CA ARG A 305 35.62 26.64 -2.58
C ARG A 305 36.45 26.53 -3.85
#